data_AF-A0A535XT00-F1
#
_entry.id   AF-A0A535XT00-F1
#
_cell.length_a   1.000
_cell.length_b   1.000
_cell.length_c   1.000
_cell.angle_alpha   90.00
_cell.angle_beta   90.00
_cell.angle_gamma   90.00
#
_symmetry.space_group_name_H-M   'P 1'
#
loop_
_entity.id
_entity.type
_entity.pdbx_description
1 polymer ?
#
loop_
_entity_poly.entity_id
_entity_poly.type
_entity_poly.pdbx_seq_one_letter_code
_entity_poly.pdbx_strand_id
1 'polypeptide(L)'
;MKTEFARSQRTVREIASDVGLSERQLFRRCIDEVGYGPKHLVRVLRLQRLLRLARRLPGASLAGLAAAAGYTDQSHMSRECRALTGVTPARLVRSQRHLL
;
A
#
# COMPACT_ATOMS: atom_id res chain seq x y z
N MET A 1 12.29 -5.14 10.85
CA MET A 1 12.18 -5.60 9.45
C MET A 1 10.79 -5.43 8.79
N LYS A 2 9.67 -5.34 9.52
CA LYS A 2 8.31 -5.21 8.92
C LYS A 2 7.88 -3.79 8.52
N THR A 3 8.69 -2.76 8.79
CA THR A 3 8.24 -1.35 8.82
C THR A 3 8.71 -0.49 7.64
N GLU A 4 9.70 -0.92 6.85
CA GLU A 4 10.34 -0.08 5.83
C GLU A 4 9.70 -0.15 4.43
N PHE A 5 9.04 -1.27 4.09
CA PHE A 5 8.37 -1.45 2.79
C PHE A 5 7.36 -0.35 2.45
N ALA A 6 6.82 0.28 3.49
CA ALA A 6 5.70 1.18 3.38
C ALA A 6 6.14 2.62 3.04
N ARG A 7 7.45 2.95 3.09
CA ARG A 7 8.02 4.28 2.76
C ARG A 7 8.85 4.30 1.47
N SER A 8 9.34 3.17 0.99
CA SER A 8 10.36 3.18 -0.06
C SER A 8 9.75 3.17 -1.46
N GLN A 9 10.16 4.10 -2.32
CA GLN A 9 10.04 3.99 -3.79
C GLN A 9 10.96 2.88 -4.35
N ARG A 10 11.20 1.82 -3.58
CA ARG A 10 12.08 0.72 -3.97
C ARG A 10 11.41 -0.16 -5.01
N THR A 11 12.14 -0.43 -6.06
CA THR A 11 11.83 -1.38 -7.11
C THR A 11 11.80 -2.81 -6.55
N VAL A 12 11.10 -3.70 -7.26
CA VAL A 12 11.09 -5.14 -6.94
C VAL A 12 12.52 -5.71 -6.94
N ARG A 13 13.39 -5.20 -7.81
CA ARG A 13 14.82 -5.55 -7.88
C ARG A 13 15.57 -5.22 -6.60
N GLU A 14 15.45 -3.98 -6.12
CA GLU A 14 16.13 -3.54 -4.89
C GLU A 14 15.68 -4.39 -3.70
N ILE A 15 14.37 -4.64 -3.59
CA ILE A 15 13.81 -5.51 -2.55
C ILE A 15 14.38 -6.93 -2.67
N ALA A 16 14.47 -7.48 -3.88
CA ALA A 16 14.99 -8.83 -4.09
C ALA A 16 16.47 -8.92 -3.69
N SER A 17 17.27 -7.93 -4.08
CA SER A 17 18.68 -7.83 -3.71
C SER A 17 18.89 -7.75 -2.20
N ASP A 18 18.09 -6.94 -1.50
CA ASP A 18 18.17 -6.77 -0.03
C ASP A 18 17.94 -8.09 0.74
N VAL A 19 17.21 -9.04 0.13
CA VAL A 19 16.89 -10.34 0.75
C VAL A 19 17.63 -11.50 0.08
N GLY A 20 18.64 -11.23 -0.75
CA GLY A 20 19.46 -12.25 -1.42
C GLY A 20 18.71 -13.10 -2.46
N LEU A 21 17.69 -12.54 -3.10
CA LEU A 21 16.87 -13.22 -4.11
C LEU A 21 16.97 -12.53 -5.48
N SER A 22 16.82 -13.31 -6.54
CA SER A 22 16.46 -12.76 -7.85
C SER A 22 15.00 -12.28 -7.85
N GLU A 23 14.65 -11.36 -8.76
CA GLU A 23 13.27 -10.90 -8.95
C GLU A 23 12.29 -12.07 -9.20
N ARG A 24 12.73 -13.11 -9.92
CA ARG A 24 11.93 -14.32 -10.18
C ARG A 24 11.69 -15.15 -8.92
N GLN A 25 12.69 -15.31 -8.06
CA GLN A 25 12.55 -16.02 -6.79
C GLN A 25 11.65 -15.23 -5.82
N LEU A 26 11.82 -13.90 -5.75
CA LEU A 26 10.95 -13.05 -4.95
C LEU A 26 9.50 -13.13 -5.45
N PHE A 27 9.28 -13.07 -6.77
CA PHE A 27 7.95 -13.23 -7.36
C PHE A 27 7.31 -14.56 -6.99
N ARG A 28 8.04 -15.67 -7.16
CA ARG A 28 7.56 -17.01 -6.82
C ARG A 28 7.17 -17.10 -5.35
N ARG A 29 8.03 -16.66 -4.43
CA ARG A 29 7.71 -16.62 -3.00
C ARG A 29 6.48 -15.77 -2.68
N CYS A 30 6.29 -14.62 -3.33
CA CYS A 30 5.08 -13.82 -3.12
C CYS A 30 3.81 -14.56 -3.54
N ILE A 31 3.86 -15.30 -4.64
CA ILE A 31 2.74 -16.15 -5.08
C ILE A 31 2.52 -17.31 -4.10
N ASP A 32 3.58 -18.04 -3.76
CA ASP A 32 3.50 -19.24 -2.92
C ASP A 32 3.00 -18.90 -1.50
N GLU A 33 3.42 -17.77 -0.92
CA GLU A 33 3.12 -17.40 0.47
C GLU A 33 1.87 -16.51 0.62
N VAL A 34 1.56 -15.69 -0.40
CA VAL A 34 0.52 -14.64 -0.31
C VAL A 34 -0.53 -14.73 -1.42
N GLY A 35 -0.31 -15.55 -2.45
CA GLY A 35 -1.22 -15.70 -3.59
C GLY A 35 -1.18 -14.55 -4.60
N TYR A 36 -0.32 -13.54 -4.39
CA TYR A 36 -0.24 -12.34 -5.23
C TYR A 36 1.19 -12.02 -5.64
N GLY A 37 1.38 -11.52 -6.88
CA GLY A 37 2.69 -11.06 -7.32
C GLY A 37 3.18 -9.84 -6.52
N PRO A 38 4.50 -9.56 -6.47
CA PRO A 38 5.11 -8.51 -5.64
C PRO A 38 4.50 -7.13 -5.88
N LYS A 39 4.20 -6.78 -7.15
CA LYS A 39 3.55 -5.51 -7.48
C LYS A 39 2.17 -5.39 -6.84
N HIS A 40 1.35 -6.44 -6.89
CA HIS A 40 0.03 -6.42 -6.29
C HIS A 40 0.12 -6.33 -4.76
N LEU A 41 1.05 -7.08 -4.16
CA LEU A 41 1.32 -7.03 -2.73
C LEU A 41 1.71 -5.62 -2.25
N VAL A 42 2.58 -4.92 -2.98
CA VAL A 42 2.94 -3.52 -2.67
C VAL A 42 1.72 -2.61 -2.67
N ARG A 43 0.80 -2.77 -3.63
CA ARG A 43 -0.43 -1.97 -3.71
C ARG A 43 -1.33 -2.22 -2.50
N VAL A 44 -1.50 -3.49 -2.10
CA VAL A 44 -2.27 -3.87 -0.90
C VAL A 44 -1.63 -3.29 0.37
N LEU A 45 -0.32 -3.43 0.55
CA LEU A 45 0.40 -2.90 1.72
C LEU A 45 0.30 -1.37 1.79
N ARG A 46 0.37 -0.68 0.65
CA ARG A 46 0.18 0.78 0.56
C ARG A 46 -1.23 1.19 0.99
N LEU A 47 -2.26 0.47 0.52
CA LEU A 47 -3.64 0.71 0.95
C LEU A 47 -3.83 0.45 2.45
N GLN A 48 -3.26 -0.63 3.00
CA GLN A 48 -3.31 -0.88 4.44
C GLN A 48 -2.63 0.24 5.24
N ARG A 49 -1.51 0.79 4.74
CA ARG A 49 -0.85 1.95 5.35
C ARG A 49 -1.75 3.18 5.34
N LEU A 50 -2.42 3.48 4.22
CA LEU A 50 -3.40 4.56 4.12
C LEU A 50 -4.47 4.44 5.21
N LEU A 51 -5.07 3.26 5.37
CA LEU A 51 -6.14 3.03 6.37
C LEU A 51 -5.65 3.12 7.82
N ARG A 52 -4.39 2.73 8.10
CA ARG A 52 -3.78 2.93 9.42
C ARG A 52 -3.53 4.40 9.71
N LEU A 53 -3.05 5.16 8.73
CA LEU A 53 -2.80 6.60 8.87
C LEU A 53 -4.11 7.37 9.07
N ALA A 54 -5.14 7.06 8.30
CA ALA A 54 -6.44 7.69 8.40
C ALA A 54 -7.12 7.48 9.78
N ARG A 55 -6.86 6.34 10.43
CA ARG A 55 -7.28 6.06 11.81
C ARG A 55 -6.51 6.88 12.85
N ARG A 56 -5.19 7.02 12.67
CA ARG A 56 -4.31 7.75 13.60
C ARG A 56 -4.39 9.27 13.48
N LEU A 57 -4.78 9.76 12.31
CA LEU A 57 -4.83 11.19 11.99
C LEU A 57 -6.27 11.59 11.58
N PRO A 58 -7.21 11.63 12.53
CA PRO A 58 -8.55 12.12 12.25
C PRO A 58 -8.47 13.58 11.75
N GLY A 59 -9.27 13.91 10.74
CA GLY A 59 -9.26 15.22 10.08
C GLY A 59 -8.16 15.46 9.04
N ALA A 60 -7.19 14.56 8.88
CA ALA A 60 -6.16 14.72 7.84
C ALA A 60 -6.78 14.76 6.43
N SER A 61 -6.23 15.63 5.57
CA SER A 61 -6.65 15.74 4.17
C SER A 61 -6.27 14.48 3.38
N LEU A 62 -7.06 14.15 2.37
CA LEU A 62 -6.78 13.00 1.49
C LEU A 62 -5.45 13.13 0.77
N ALA A 63 -5.04 14.35 0.39
CA ALA A 63 -3.74 14.61 -0.20
C ALA A 63 -2.59 14.35 0.78
N GLY A 64 -2.71 14.80 2.03
CA GLY A 64 -1.72 14.53 3.07
C GLY A 64 -1.60 13.04 3.38
N LEU A 65 -2.74 12.34 3.46
CA LEU A 65 -2.78 10.89 3.64
C LEU A 65 -2.16 10.14 2.45
N ALA A 66 -2.38 10.59 1.21
CA ALA A 66 -1.79 10.00 0.02
C ALA A 66 -0.26 10.07 0.06
N ALA A 67 0.30 11.26 0.31
CA ALA A 67 1.74 11.46 0.42
C ALA A 67 2.34 10.62 1.56
N ALA A 68 1.73 10.66 2.75
CA ALA A 68 2.19 9.90 3.90
C ALA A 68 2.08 8.37 3.70
N ALA A 69 1.14 7.91 2.87
CA ALA A 69 0.96 6.52 2.52
C ALA A 69 1.88 6.03 1.38
N GLY A 70 2.65 6.92 0.73
CA GLY A 70 3.56 6.57 -0.36
C GLY A 70 2.90 6.53 -1.74
N TYR A 71 1.84 7.30 -1.94
CA TYR A 71 1.32 7.61 -3.27
C TYR A 71 1.97 8.90 -3.81
N THR A 72 2.11 8.98 -5.13
CA THR A 72 2.61 10.17 -5.82
C THR A 72 1.72 11.39 -5.56
N ASP A 73 0.40 11.19 -5.58
CA ASP A 73 -0.60 12.21 -5.37
C ASP A 73 -1.96 11.57 -5.00
N GLN A 74 -2.96 12.40 -4.69
CA GLN A 74 -4.31 11.96 -4.36
C GLN A 74 -5.03 11.24 -5.53
N SER A 75 -4.75 11.60 -6.77
CA SER A 75 -5.35 11.00 -7.96
C SER A 75 -4.83 9.58 -8.19
N HIS A 76 -3.53 9.36 -8.01
CA HIS A 76 -2.89 8.04 -7.99
C HIS A 76 -3.51 7.17 -6.88
N MET A 77 -3.60 7.70 -5.65
CA MET A 77 -4.29 7.01 -4.56
C MET A 77 -5.73 6.63 -4.92
N SER A 78 -6.46 7.54 -5.55
CA SER A 78 -7.88 7.32 -5.90
C SER A 78 -8.05 6.24 -6.96
N ARG A 79 -7.15 6.16 -7.95
CA ARG A 79 -7.14 5.08 -8.95
C ARG A 79 -6.84 3.73 -8.31
N GLU A 80 -5.81 3.67 -7.46
CA GLU A 80 -5.43 2.43 -6.77
C GLU A 80 -6.52 1.93 -5.81
N CYS A 81 -7.10 2.82 -5.01
CA CYS A 81 -8.13 2.49 -4.04
C CYS A 81 -9.38 1.91 -4.72
N ARG A 82 -9.83 2.52 -5.83
CA ARG A 82 -10.93 1.98 -6.64
C ARG A 82 -10.58 0.63 -7.23
N ALA A 83 -9.38 0.46 -7.78
CA ALA A 83 -8.96 -0.80 -8.37
C ALA A 83 -8.86 -1.96 -7.36
N LEU A 84 -8.54 -1.67 -6.10
CA LEU A 84 -8.41 -2.68 -5.05
C LEU A 84 -9.70 -2.95 -4.26
N THR A 85 -10.56 -1.94 -4.10
CA THR A 85 -11.70 -2.00 -3.16
C THR A 85 -13.05 -1.69 -3.79
N GLY A 86 -13.08 -1.26 -5.05
CA GLY A 86 -14.29 -0.80 -5.72
C GLY A 86 -14.83 0.54 -5.25
N VAL A 87 -14.26 1.15 -4.20
CA VAL A 87 -14.75 2.41 -3.62
C VAL A 87 -13.71 3.52 -3.61
N THR A 88 -14.16 4.75 -3.36
CA THR A 88 -13.26 5.91 -3.26
C THR A 88 -12.54 5.93 -1.91
N PRO A 89 -11.33 6.53 -1.84
CA PRO A 89 -10.60 6.67 -0.59
C PRO A 89 -11.37 7.47 0.46
N ALA A 90 -12.15 8.48 0.05
CA ALA A 90 -13.02 9.23 0.96
C ALA A 90 -14.06 8.34 1.66
N ARG A 91 -14.75 7.49 0.89
CA ARG A 91 -15.76 6.54 1.43
C ARG A 91 -15.10 5.52 2.35
N LEU A 92 -13.96 4.97 1.93
CA LEU A 92 -13.24 3.94 2.68
C LEU A 92 -12.65 4.47 3.99
N VAL A 93 -12.11 5.69 3.98
CA VAL A 93 -11.61 6.36 5.20
C VAL A 93 -12.76 6.69 6.15
N ARG A 94 -13.91 7.11 5.61
CA ARG A 94 -15.11 7.35 6.43
C ARG A 94 -15.63 6.06 7.06
N SER A 95 -15.72 4.96 6.31
CA SER A 95 -16.20 3.67 6.85
C SER A 95 -15.27 3.10 7.92
N GLN A 96 -13.95 3.30 7.79
CA GLN A 96 -12.97 2.95 8.83
C GLN A 96 -13.21 3.64 10.19
N ARG A 97 -13.82 4.83 10.20
CA ARG A 97 -14.13 5.55 11.45
C ARG A 97 -15.35 4.99 12.19
N HIS A 98 -16.20 4.23 11.52
CA HIS A 98 -17.45 3.70 12.07
C HIS A 98 -17.36 2.23 12.54
N LEU A 99 -16.23 1.56 12.35
CA LEU A 99 -15.99 0.20 12.88
C LEU A 99 -15.41 0.24 14.31
N LEU A 100 -15.78 1.27 15.08
CA LEU A 100 -15.49 1.50 16.49
C LEU A 100 -16.80 1.96 17.15
#